data_AF-A6X0X5-F1
#
_entry.id   AF-A6X0X5-F1
#
_cell.length_a   1.000
_cell.length_b   1.000
_cell.length_c   1.000
_cell.angle_alpha   90.00
_cell.angle_beta   90.00
_cell.angle_gamma   90.00
#
_symmetry.space_group_name_H-M   'P 1'
#
loop_
_entity.id
_entity.type
_entity.pdbx_description
1 polymer ?
#
loop_
_entity_poly.entity_id
_entity_poly.type
_entity_poly.pdbx_seq_one_letter_code
_entity_poly.pdbx_strand_id
1 'polypeptide(L)'
;MGFILATAGGLIVSVLSSERHSFVVAMTRVAAGLFCATVLADPFIDFMQLEPGTYRNGVAGLFAMMSYALTRFTAHIDGNTLLDFVRALRGGK
;
A
#
# COMPACT_ATOMS: atom_id res chain seq x y z
N MET A 1 -15.92 -11.91 -4.75
CA MET A 1 -16.64 -10.95 -3.88
C MET A 1 -15.89 -10.63 -2.59
N GLY A 2 -15.34 -11.62 -1.88
CA GLY A 2 -14.56 -11.41 -0.64
C GLY A 2 -13.34 -10.49 -0.79
N PHE A 3 -12.62 -10.55 -1.92
CA PHE A 3 -11.48 -9.68 -2.20
C PHE A 3 -11.84 -8.20 -2.08
N ILE A 4 -12.88 -7.76 -2.80
CA ILE A 4 -13.32 -6.36 -2.83
C ILE A 4 -13.73 -5.88 -1.43
N LEU A 5 -14.44 -6.71 -0.67
CA LEU A 5 -14.84 -6.39 0.71
C LEU A 5 -13.62 -6.24 1.63
N ALA A 6 -12.63 -7.12 1.50
CA ALA A 6 -11.40 -7.05 2.28
C ALA A 6 -10.54 -5.83 1.92
N THR A 7 -10.43 -5.50 0.62
CA THR A 7 -9.72 -4.29 0.18
C THR A 7 -10.42 -3.03 0.66
N ALA A 8 -11.75 -2.95 0.51
CA ALA A 8 -12.54 -1.82 0.95
C ALA A 8 -12.47 -1.63 2.48
N GLY A 9 -12.58 -2.72 3.25
CA GLY A 9 -12.42 -2.69 4.71
C GLY A 9 -11.04 -2.20 5.13
N GLY A 10 -9.97 -2.72 4.52
CA GLY A 10 -8.60 -2.28 4.79
C GLY A 10 -8.37 -0.80 4.46
N LEU A 11 -8.96 -0.32 3.36
CA LEU A 11 -8.91 1.09 2.97
C LEU A 11 -9.67 2.01 3.93
N ILE A 12 -10.88 1.64 4.35
CA ILE A 12 -11.68 2.43 5.30
C ILE A 12 -10.92 2.57 6.62
N VAL A 13 -10.38 1.47 7.15
CA VAL A 13 -9.59 1.52 8.39
C VAL A 13 -8.35 2.38 8.22
N SER A 14 -7.63 2.26 7.09
CA SER A 14 -6.47 3.08 6.77
C SER A 14 -6.79 4.58 6.72
N VAL A 15 -7.95 4.95 6.17
CA VAL A 15 -8.42 6.35 6.14
C VAL A 15 -8.84 6.83 7.53
N LEU A 16 -9.58 6.03 8.29
CA LEU A 16 -10.02 6.36 9.65
C LEU A 16 -8.86 6.48 10.64
N SER A 17 -7.78 5.73 10.44
CA SER A 17 -6.57 5.77 11.29
C SER A 17 -5.64 6.95 10.96
N SER A 18 -6.02 7.83 10.03
CA SER A 18 -5.20 8.99 9.62
C SER A 18 -5.39 10.21 10.50
N GLU A 19 -4.30 10.67 11.12
CA GLU A 19 -4.24 11.95 11.84
C GLU A 19 -4.20 13.18 10.89
N ARG A 20 -3.85 12.99 9.61
CA ARG A 20 -3.86 14.07 8.60
C ARG A 20 -5.07 13.93 7.67
N HIS A 21 -5.99 14.88 7.75
CA HIS A 21 -7.22 14.93 6.94
C HIS A 21 -7.07 15.68 5.60
N SER A 22 -5.88 15.65 4.97
CA SER A 22 -5.73 16.24 3.65
C SER A 22 -6.33 15.31 2.59
N PHE A 23 -7.28 15.82 1.80
CA PHE A 23 -7.99 15.07 0.77
C PHE A 23 -7.04 14.40 -0.24
N VAL A 24 -5.95 15.08 -0.60
CA VAL A 24 -4.91 14.55 -1.50
C VAL A 24 -4.24 13.31 -0.91
N VAL A 25 -3.97 13.30 0.40
CA VAL A 25 -3.34 12.18 1.13
C VAL A 25 -4.30 10.98 1.23
N ALA A 26 -5.59 11.25 1.42
CA ALA A 26 -6.61 10.20 1.43
C ALA A 26 -6.72 9.52 0.05
N MET A 27 -6.76 10.30 -1.03
CA MET A 27 -6.82 9.73 -2.39
C MET A 27 -5.55 8.94 -2.75
N THR A 28 -4.36 9.44 -2.40
CA THR A 28 -3.11 8.70 -2.63
C THR A 28 -3.07 7.40 -1.83
N ARG A 29 -3.59 7.38 -0.60
CA ARG A 29 -3.73 6.14 0.18
C ARG A 29 -4.66 5.13 -0.48
N VAL A 30 -5.82 5.59 -0.95
CA VAL A 30 -6.79 4.71 -1.60
C VAL A 30 -6.18 4.10 -2.87
N ALA A 31 -5.52 4.92 -3.69
CA ALA A 31 -4.82 4.44 -4.89
C ALA A 31 -3.69 3.46 -4.54
N ALA A 32 -2.85 3.79 -3.56
CA ALA A 32 -1.74 2.93 -3.11
C ALA A 32 -2.24 1.61 -2.51
N GLY A 33 -3.33 1.63 -1.73
CA GLY A 33 -3.90 0.42 -1.15
C GLY A 33 -4.58 -0.48 -2.16
N LEU A 34 -5.28 0.09 -3.16
CA LEU A 34 -5.79 -0.70 -4.28
C LEU A 34 -4.64 -1.33 -5.07
N PHE A 35 -3.59 -0.56 -5.35
CA PHE A 35 -2.42 -1.04 -6.08
C PHE A 35 -1.71 -2.18 -5.33
N CYS A 36 -1.41 -2.01 -4.04
CA CYS A 36 -0.80 -3.05 -3.24
C CYS A 36 -1.67 -4.31 -3.14
N ALA A 37 -2.98 -4.16 -2.95
CA ALA A 37 -3.87 -5.31 -2.86
C ALA A 37 -4.03 -6.06 -4.19
N THR A 38 -3.92 -5.39 -5.33
CA THR A 38 -4.10 -6.02 -6.65
C THR A 38 -2.81 -6.55 -7.25
N VAL A 39 -1.70 -5.83 -7.08
CA VAL A 39 -0.42 -6.15 -7.72
C VAL A 39 0.50 -6.93 -6.80
N LEU A 40 0.49 -6.68 -5.49
CA LEU A 40 1.40 -7.38 -4.55
C LEU A 40 0.78 -8.60 -3.89
N ALA A 41 -0.55 -8.69 -3.77
CA ALA A 41 -1.16 -9.80 -3.03
C ALA A 41 -0.91 -11.17 -3.69
N ASP A 42 -1.12 -11.27 -5.00
CA ASP A 42 -0.92 -12.52 -5.75
C ASP A 42 0.56 -12.98 -5.76
N PRO A 43 1.56 -12.15 -6.13
CA PRO A 43 2.96 -12.58 -6.09
C PRO A 43 3.46 -12.87 -4.68
N PHE A 44 2.92 -12.22 -3.64
CA PHE A 44 3.27 -12.52 -2.25
C PHE A 44 2.77 -13.91 -1.83
N ILE A 45 1.56 -14.28 -2.24
CA ILE A 45 0.98 -15.60 -1.98
C ILE A 45 1.78 -16.69 -2.69
N ASP A 46 2.13 -16.46 -3.96
CA ASP A 46 2.96 -17.37 -4.74
C ASP A 46 4.36 -17.52 -4.13
N PHE A 47 4.96 -16.41 -3.67
CA PHE A 47 6.26 -16.43 -3.00
C PHE A 47 6.25 -17.20 -1.68
N MET A 48 5.17 -17.04 -0.89
CA MET A 48 5.00 -17.74 0.39
C MET A 48 4.47 -19.18 0.22
N GLN A 49 4.23 -19.64 -1.01
CA GLN A 49 3.59 -20.92 -1.32
C GLN A 49 2.29 -21.17 -0.54
N LEU A 50 1.52 -20.09 -0.33
CA LEU A 50 0.27 -20.14 0.40
C LEU A 50 -0.87 -20.58 -0.52
N GLU A 51 -1.87 -21.27 0.04
CA GLU A 51 -3.04 -21.67 -0.72
C GLU A 51 -3.89 -20.43 -1.10
N PRO A 52 -4.02 -20.08 -2.40
CA PRO A 52 -4.62 -18.81 -2.81
C PRO A 52 -6.10 -18.70 -2.43
N GLY A 53 -6.82 -19.82 -2.40
CA GLY A 53 -8.24 -19.85 -2.05
C GLY A 53 -8.54 -19.37 -0.62
N THR A 54 -7.60 -19.62 0.30
CA THR A 54 -7.77 -19.35 1.73
C THR A 54 -7.22 -17.97 2.10
N TYR A 55 -6.04 -17.61 1.58
CA TYR A 55 -5.28 -16.47 2.09
C TYR A 55 -5.44 -15.18 1.26
N ARG A 56 -5.92 -15.27 0.02
CA ARG A 56 -5.94 -14.11 -0.90
C ARG A 56 -6.73 -12.91 -0.39
N ASN A 57 -7.89 -13.16 0.22
CA ASN A 57 -8.72 -12.06 0.75
C ASN A 57 -8.05 -11.39 1.96
N GLY A 58 -7.46 -12.18 2.87
CA GLY A 58 -6.78 -11.66 4.05
C GLY A 58 -5.51 -10.88 3.70
N VAL A 59 -4.69 -11.43 2.80
CA VAL A 59 -3.48 -10.79 2.29
C VAL A 59 -3.81 -9.48 1.57
N ALA A 60 -4.86 -9.47 0.73
CA ALA A 60 -5.31 -8.25 0.06
C ALA A 60 -5.75 -7.16 1.06
N GLY A 61 -6.48 -7.52 2.13
CA GLY A 61 -6.86 -6.58 3.19
C GLY A 61 -5.64 -6.05 3.97
N LEU A 62 -4.66 -6.91 4.23
CA LEU A 62 -3.43 -6.54 4.92
C LEU A 62 -2.58 -5.56 4.09
N PHE A 63 -2.40 -5.84 2.79
CA PHE A 63 -1.73 -4.93 1.86
C PHE A 63 -2.47 -3.61 1.68
N ALA A 64 -3.81 -3.64 1.69
CA ALA A 64 -4.62 -2.43 1.68
C ALA A 64 -4.41 -1.58 2.93
N MET A 65 -4.27 -2.17 4.12
CA MET A 65 -3.90 -1.43 5.34
C MET A 65 -2.45 -0.91 5.29
N MET A 66 -1.51 -1.71 4.76
CA MET A 66 -0.10 -1.34 4.67
C MET A 66 0.14 -0.08 3.80
N SER A 67 -0.80 0.24 2.90
CA SER A 67 -0.83 1.50 2.16
C SER A 67 -0.76 2.74 3.06
N TYR A 68 -1.25 2.66 4.31
CA TYR A 68 -1.14 3.74 5.29
C TYR A 68 0.31 4.09 5.56
N ALA A 69 1.12 3.05 5.86
CA ALA A 69 2.53 3.16 6.17
C ALA A 69 3.31 3.61 4.94
N LEU A 70 3.04 3.02 3.77
CA LEU A 70 3.66 3.43 2.50
C LEU A 70 3.35 4.89 2.16
N THR A 71 2.10 5.34 2.35
CA THR A 71 1.73 6.72 2.05
C THR A 71 2.29 7.70 3.07
N ARG A 72 2.43 7.30 4.34
CA ARG A 72 3.14 8.12 5.34
C ARG A 72 4.63 8.20 5.03
N PHE A 73 5.24 7.09 4.64
CA PHE A 73 6.64 7.02 4.25
C PHE A 73 6.90 7.91 3.03
N THR A 74 6.08 7.78 1.99
CA THR A 74 6.16 8.62 0.78
C THR A 74 5.77 10.08 1.01
N ALA A 75 4.80 10.39 1.87
CA ALA A 75 4.44 11.77 2.21
C ALA A 75 5.46 12.45 3.15
N HIS A 76 6.36 11.70 3.79
CA HIS A 76 7.54 12.23 4.50
C HIS A 76 8.81 12.20 3.65
N ILE A 77 8.76 11.58 2.47
CA ILE A 77 9.82 11.71 1.48
C ILE A 77 9.57 13.04 0.78
N ASP A 78 10.29 14.09 1.21
CA ASP A 78 10.41 15.32 0.45
C ASP A 78 10.86 15.01 -0.98
N GLY A 79 10.40 15.77 -1.97
CA GLY A 79 10.76 15.55 -3.38
C GLY A 79 12.28 15.54 -3.61
N ASN A 80 13.03 16.26 -2.76
CA ASN A 80 14.49 16.24 -2.73
C ASN A 80 15.05 14.90 -2.23
N THR A 81 14.46 14.29 -1.19
CA THR A 81 14.86 12.98 -0.67
C THR A 81 14.60 11.85 -1.67
N LEU A 82 13.52 11.95 -2.45
CA LEU A 82 13.20 11.00 -3.52
C LEU A 82 14.21 11.14 -4.68
N LEU A 83 14.57 12.37 -5.04
CA LEU A 83 15.62 12.64 -6.01
C LEU A 83 17.00 12.16 -5.52
N ASP A 84 17.31 12.33 -4.24
CA ASP A 84 18.55 11.84 -3.63
C ASP A 84 18.60 10.32 -3.58
N PHE A 85 17.48 9.64 -3.30
CA PHE A 85 17.39 8.19 -3.36
C PHE A 85 17.57 7.66 -4.79
N VAL A 86 16.95 8.33 -5.78
CA VAL A 86 17.14 8.00 -7.21
C VAL A 86 18.58 8.28 -7.66
N ARG A 87 19.20 9.38 -7.20
CA ARG A 87 20.62 9.68 -7.47
C ARG A 87 21.54 8.64 -6.86
N ALA A 88 21.30 8.22 -5.62
CA ALA A 88 22.05 7.18 -4.94
C ALA A 88 21.94 5.83 -5.67
N LEU A 89 20.74 5.45 -6.12
CA LEU A 89 20.53 4.24 -6.93
C LEU A 89 21.19 4.32 -8.32
N ARG A 90 21.28 5.53 -8.89
CA ARG A 90 21.95 5.76 -10.19
C ARG A 90 23.46 5.92 -10.07
N GLY A 91 24.03 5.74 -8.85
CA GLY A 91 25.46 5.81 -8.59
C GLY A 91 26.04 7.23 -8.56
N GLY A 92 25.20 8.26 -8.52
CA GLY A 92 25.63 9.64 -8.32
C GLY A 92 25.82 9.89 -6.83
N LYS A 93 27.09 9.99 -6.40
CA LYS A 93 27.47 10.52 -5.08
C LYS A 93 26.94 11.93 -4.88
#